data_AF-A0A1Z4NAD7-F1
#
_entry.id   AF-A0A1Z4NAD7-F1
#
_cell.length_a   1.000
_cell.length_b   1.000
_cell.length_c   1.000
_cell.angle_alpha   90.00
_cell.angle_beta   90.00
_cell.angle_gamma   90.00
#
_symmetry.space_group_name_H-M   'P 1'
#
loop_
_entity.id
_entity.type
_entity.pdbx_description
1 polymer ?
#
loop_
_entity_poly.entity_id
_entity_poly.type
_entity_poly.pdbx_seq_one_letter_code
_entity_poly.pdbx_strand_id
1 'polypeptide(L)'
;MDGIVTQKETRTIGYFFDTCEGGNGAAEAIFSDLTNFAAKAYALASECDCEAGCPKCLHSTGCPQHNKALHKDLGLFLLDTISQVA
;
A
#
# COMPACT_ATOMS: atom_id res chain seq x y z
N MET A 1 14.31 -28.05 30.50
CA MET A 1 15.05 -26.89 30.99
C MET A 1 16.37 -26.92 30.23
N ASP A 2 16.58 -26.18 29.14
CA ASP A 2 16.03 -24.88 28.79
C ASP A 2 15.82 -24.76 27.28
N GLY A 3 14.57 -24.55 26.87
CA GLY A 3 14.24 -24.19 25.49
C GLY A 3 14.32 -22.67 25.37
N ILE A 4 15.38 -22.15 24.75
CA ILE A 4 15.36 -20.78 24.24
C ILE A 4 14.44 -20.80 23.02
N VAL A 5 13.17 -20.45 23.22
CA VAL A 5 12.30 -20.03 22.13
C VAL A 5 12.70 -18.59 21.81
N THR A 6 13.61 -18.40 20.87
CA THR A 6 13.88 -17.08 20.31
C THR A 6 12.64 -16.67 19.52
N GLN A 7 11.86 -15.73 20.06
CA GLN A 7 10.75 -15.13 19.32
C GLN A 7 11.32 -14.46 18.07
N LYS A 8 11.06 -15.06 16.91
CA LYS A 8 11.49 -14.52 15.61
C LYS A 8 10.68 -13.25 15.39
N GLU A 9 11.34 -12.08 15.42
CA GLU A 9 10.69 -10.80 15.12
C GLU A 9 10.00 -10.90 13.75
N THR A 10 8.67 -10.83 13.73
CA THR A 10 7.88 -10.82 12.51
C THR A 10 7.89 -9.42 11.92
N ARG A 11 8.83 -9.17 11.00
CA ARG A 11 8.82 -7.95 10.20
C ARG A 11 7.87 -8.13 9.01
N THR A 12 6.91 -7.23 8.86
CA THR A 12 6.09 -7.15 7.65
C THR A 12 6.85 -6.36 6.59
N ILE A 13 6.94 -6.91 5.37
CA ILE A 13 7.61 -6.28 4.23
C ILE A 13 6.61 -6.21 3.08
N GLY A 14 6.41 -5.01 2.52
CA GLY A 14 5.63 -4.77 1.32
C GLY A 14 6.54 -4.49 0.12
N TYR A 15 6.12 -4.90 -1.07
CA TYR A 15 6.86 -4.71 -2.32
C TYR A 15 6.01 -3.92 -3.31
N PHE A 16 6.64 -2.94 -3.98
CA PHE A 16 6.10 -2.26 -5.16
C PHE A 16 7.01 -2.56 -6.33
N PHE A 17 6.45 -2.96 -7.47
CA PHE A 17 7.21 -3.36 -8.64
C PHE A 17 6.41 -3.09 -9.92
N ASP A 18 7.13 -2.85 -11.01
CA ASP A 18 6.54 -2.73 -12.34
C ASP A 18 6.19 -4.12 -12.88
N THR A 19 5.01 -4.27 -13.48
CA THR A 19 4.56 -5.55 -14.04
C THR A 19 4.98 -5.75 -15.50
N CYS A 20 5.60 -4.76 -16.14
CA CYS A 20 6.08 -4.85 -17.50
C CYS A 20 7.52 -5.39 -17.54
N GLU A 21 7.82 -6.20 -18.55
CA GLU A 21 9.17 -6.70 -18.81
C GLU A 21 10.16 -5.53 -18.95
N GLY A 22 11.31 -5.62 -18.28
CA GLY A 22 12.32 -4.56 -18.23
C GLY A 22 12.02 -3.39 -17.29
N GLY A 23 10.78 -3.26 -16.80
CA GLY A 23 10.35 -2.14 -15.96
C GLY A 23 10.04 -0.86 -16.77
N ASN A 24 9.17 -0.02 -16.25
CA ASN A 24 8.83 1.28 -16.85
C ASN A 24 9.18 2.47 -15.94
N GLY A 25 9.76 2.20 -14.76
CA GLY A 25 10.22 3.20 -13.81
C GLY A 25 9.13 3.74 -12.89
N ALA A 26 7.91 3.19 -12.91
CA ALA A 26 6.83 3.67 -12.05
C ALA A 26 7.13 3.41 -10.57
N ALA A 27 7.61 2.21 -10.22
CA ALA A 27 8.02 1.89 -8.87
C ALA A 27 9.16 2.80 -8.38
N GLU A 28 10.16 3.07 -9.23
CA GLU A 28 11.27 3.97 -8.91
C GLU A 28 10.78 5.41 -8.65
N ALA A 29 9.92 5.93 -9.53
CA ALA A 29 9.34 7.26 -9.37
C ALA A 29 8.54 7.38 -8.07
N ILE A 30 7.71 6.37 -7.75
CA ILE A 30 6.94 6.32 -6.50
C ILE A 30 7.89 6.33 -5.29
N PHE A 31 8.93 5.51 -5.29
CA PHE A 31 9.85 5.44 -4.16
C PHE A 31 10.68 6.71 -3.98
N SER A 32 11.04 7.41 -5.06
CA SER A 32 11.78 8.67 -4.99
C SER A 32 11.00 9.82 -4.34
N ASP A 33 9.67 9.75 -4.34
CA ASP A 33 8.76 10.75 -3.78
C ASP A 33 7.62 10.09 -2.97
N LEU A 34 7.97 9.11 -2.15
CA LEU A 34 7.01 8.21 -1.49
C LEU A 34 6.05 8.95 -0.55
N THR A 35 6.55 9.94 0.19
CA THR A 35 5.77 10.72 1.15
C THR A 35 4.66 11.52 0.45
N ASN A 36 4.97 12.18 -0.67
CA ASN A 36 3.99 12.92 -1.48
C ASN A 36 3.03 11.98 -2.20
N PHE A 37 3.52 10.85 -2.72
CA PHE A 37 2.67 9.81 -3.30
C PHE A 37 1.63 9.33 -2.29
N ALA A 38 2.06 9.04 -1.05
CA ALA A 38 1.18 8.61 0.02
C ALA A 38 0.15 9.67 0.40
N ALA A 39 0.55 10.94 0.50
CA ALA A 39 -0.38 12.06 0.78
C ALA A 39 -1.47 12.20 -0.30
N LYS A 40 -1.10 12.09 -1.59
CA LYS A 40 -2.06 12.16 -2.70
C LYS A 40 -3.01 10.96 -2.73
N ALA A 41 -2.49 9.76 -2.49
CA ALA A 41 -3.33 8.56 -2.40
C ALA A 41 -4.28 8.62 -1.19
N TYR A 42 -3.83 9.18 -0.06
CA TYR A 42 -4.68 9.39 1.11
C TYR A 42 -5.84 10.34 0.79
N ALA A 43 -5.55 11.49 0.15
CA ALA A 43 -6.59 12.44 -0.26
C ALA A 43 -7.63 11.78 -1.19
N LEU A 44 -7.18 11.06 -2.22
CA LEU A 44 -8.06 10.32 -3.13
C LEU A 44 -8.97 9.32 -2.40
N ALA A 45 -8.42 8.57 -1.46
CA ALA A 45 -9.16 7.52 -0.75
C ALA A 45 -10.12 8.09 0.30
N SER A 46 -9.70 9.12 1.04
CA SER A 46 -10.46 9.73 2.14
C SER A 46 -11.61 10.60 1.65
N GLU A 47 -11.46 11.28 0.51
CA GLU A 47 -12.53 12.11 -0.09
C GLU A 47 -13.64 11.28 -0.74
N CYS A 48 -13.43 9.98 -0.95
CA CYS A 48 -14.45 9.11 -1.51
C CYS A 48 -15.49 8.70 -0.46
N ASP A 49 -16.76 8.93 -0.78
CA ASP A 49 -17.97 8.65 0.01
C ASP A 49 -18.34 7.16 0.18
N CYS A 50 -17.52 6.23 -0.33
CA CYS A 50 -17.75 4.80 -0.16
C CYS A 50 -17.25 4.25 1.19
N GLU A 51 -17.88 3.18 1.66
CA GLU A 51 -17.53 2.54 2.93
C GLU A 51 -16.35 1.56 2.79
N ALA A 52 -16.48 0.51 1.97
CA ALA A 52 -15.48 -0.56 1.88
C ALA A 52 -14.40 -0.37 0.81
N GLY A 53 -14.58 0.60 -0.09
CA GLY A 53 -13.77 0.76 -1.30
C GLY A 53 -14.59 0.59 -2.58
N CYS A 54 -14.23 1.32 -3.64
CA CYS A 54 -14.90 1.28 -4.92
C CYS A 54 -13.93 1.59 -6.08
N PRO A 55 -14.36 1.50 -7.36
CA PRO A 55 -13.53 1.82 -8.52
C PRO A 55 -13.00 3.27 -8.56
N LYS A 56 -13.54 4.19 -7.77
CA LYS A 56 -13.05 5.58 -7.71
C LYS A 56 -11.82 5.74 -6.82
N CYS A 57 -11.59 4.84 -5.86
CA CYS A 57 -10.62 5.07 -4.79
C CYS A 57 -9.71 3.88 -4.46
N LEU A 58 -10.13 2.64 -4.75
CA LEU A 58 -9.41 1.45 -4.27
C LEU A 58 -9.39 0.31 -5.30
N HIS A 59 -10.46 0.11 -6.06
CA HIS A 59 -10.54 -1.02 -6.99
C HIS A 59 -9.89 -0.69 -8.34
N SER A 60 -9.16 -1.66 -8.90
CA SER A 60 -8.64 -1.60 -10.27
C SER A 60 -9.33 -2.65 -11.13
N THR A 61 -9.72 -2.27 -12.36
CA THR A 61 -10.27 -3.20 -13.36
C THR A 61 -9.24 -4.24 -13.79
N GLY A 62 -7.94 -3.90 -13.70
CA GLY A 62 -6.82 -4.79 -14.01
C GLY A 62 -6.28 -5.56 -12.80
N CYS A 63 -6.97 -5.58 -11.64
CA CYS A 63 -6.45 -6.24 -10.44
C CYS A 63 -6.38 -7.77 -10.65
N PRO A 64 -5.18 -8.38 -10.62
CA PRO A 64 -5.02 -9.82 -10.84
C PRO A 64 -5.61 -10.68 -9.69
N GLN A 65 -5.80 -10.09 -8.51
CA GLN A 65 -6.38 -10.74 -7.33
C GLN A 65 -7.89 -10.45 -7.17
N HIS A 66 -8.53 -9.89 -8.20
CA HIS A 66 -9.96 -9.60 -8.23
C HIS A 66 -10.46 -8.71 -7.07
N ASN A 67 -9.61 -7.80 -6.57
CA ASN A 67 -9.94 -6.89 -5.47
C ASN A 67 -10.39 -7.57 -4.17
N LYS A 68 -10.04 -8.86 -3.94
CA LYS A 68 -10.58 -9.66 -2.81
C LYS A 68 -10.03 -9.31 -1.42
N ALA A 69 -8.82 -8.77 -1.33
CA ALA A 69 -8.11 -8.54 -0.07
C ALA A 69 -7.82 -7.04 0.15
N LEU A 70 -8.76 -6.18 -0.24
CA LEU A 70 -8.63 -4.73 -0.09
C LEU A 70 -9.35 -4.27 1.18
N HIS A 71 -8.71 -3.37 1.93
CA HIS A 71 -9.26 -2.81 3.16
C HIS A 71 -8.99 -1.31 3.19
N LYS A 72 -10.06 -0.51 3.00
CA LYS A 72 -9.95 0.95 2.89
C LYS A 72 -9.31 1.58 4.13
N ASP A 73 -9.80 1.24 5.32
CA ASP A 73 -9.32 1.85 6.57
C ASP A 73 -7.84 1.53 6.85
N LEU A 74 -7.42 0.28 6.62
CA LEU A 74 -6.02 -0.10 6.74
C LEU A 74 -5.15 0.66 5.73
N GLY A 75 -5.63 0.82 4.49
CA GLY A 75 -4.96 1.63 3.47
C GLY A 75 -4.78 3.08 3.92
N LEU A 76 -5.84 3.71 4.43
CA LEU A 76 -5.79 5.08 4.95
C LEU A 76 -4.79 5.22 6.11
N PHE A 77 -4.80 4.28 7.07
CA PHE A 77 -3.85 4.26 8.17
C PHE A 77 -2.39 4.18 7.70
N LEU A 78 -2.10 3.29 6.75
CA LEU A 78 -0.75 3.13 6.20
C LEU A 78 -0.31 4.37 5.42
N LEU A 79 -1.19 4.93 4.59
CA LEU A 79 -0.90 6.12 3.78
C LEU A 79 -0.62 7.34 4.67
N ASP A 80 -1.43 7.55 5.72
CA ASP A 80 -1.21 8.61 6.70
C ASP A 80 0.16 8.44 7.38
N THR A 81 0.44 7.23 7.88
CA THR A 81 1.72 6.91 8.53
C THR A 81 2.91 7.19 7.60
N ILE A 82 2.85 6.75 6.34
CA ILE A 82 3.93 6.96 5.36
C ILE A 82 4.09 8.45 5.00
N SER A 83 2.99 9.18 4.88
CA SER A 83 3.02 10.62 4.53
C SER A 83 3.65 11.52 5.61
N GLN A 84 3.82 10.98 6.82
CA GLN A 84 4.44 11.69 7.95
C GLN A 84 5.92 11.33 8.12
N VAL A 85 6.45 10.35 7.37
CA VAL A 85 7.87 9.97 7.42
C VAL A 85 8.68 10.96 6.58
N ALA A 86 9.57 11.69 7.25
CA ALA A 86 10.55 12.60 6.66
C ALA A 86 11.85 11.86 6.26
#